data_AF-A0A523RF06-F1
#
_entry.id   AF-A0A523RF06-F1
#
_cell.length_a   1.000
_cell.length_b   1.000
_cell.length_c   1.000
_cell.angle_alpha   90.00
_cell.angle_beta   90.00
_cell.angle_gamma   90.00
#
_symmetry.space_group_name_H-M   'P 1'
#
loop_
_entity.id
_entity.type
_entity.pdbx_description
1 polymer ?
#
loop_
_entity_poly.entity_id
_entity_poly.type
_entity_poly.pdbx_seq_one_letter_code
_entity_poly.pdbx_strand_id
1 'polypeptide(L)' 'MNCHNCGTQINDLNVKFCESCGIELSLNKEPIQTDDKNIVKTPSRRKRCC' A
#
# COMPACT_ATOMS: atom_id res chain seq x y z
N MET A 1 7.79 12.52 -1.39
CA MET A 1 6.42 12.76 -0.86
C MET A 1 6.28 12.10 0.50
N ASN A 2 5.26 12.39 1.30
CA ASN A 2 5.09 11.75 2.60
C ASN A 2 3.89 10.79 2.56
N CYS A 3 3.99 9.66 3.26
CA CYS A 3 2.90 8.71 3.37
C CYS A 3 1.76 9.33 4.19
N HIS A 4 0.54 9.33 3.64
CA HIS A 4 -0.64 9.84 4.37
C HIS A 4 -1.02 9.01 5.60
N ASN A 5 -0.62 7.75 5.65
CA ASN A 5 -0.96 6.85 6.75
C ASN A 5 0.04 6.95 7.92
N CYS A 6 1.35 7.03 7.64
CA CYS A 6 2.38 6.97 8.67
C CYS A 6 3.33 8.17 8.71
N GLY A 7 3.22 9.11 7.77
CA GLY A 7 4.07 10.29 7.69
C GLY A 7 5.49 10.05 7.15
N THR A 8 5.89 8.79 6.93
CA THR A 8 7.22 8.45 6.41
C THR A 8 7.49 9.17 5.10
N GLN A 9 8.71 9.67 4.95
CA GLN A 9 9.18 10.24 3.72
C GLN A 9 9.46 9.16 2.68
N ILE A 10 8.71 9.22 1.59
CA ILE A 10 8.84 8.37 0.41
C ILE A 10 9.66 9.13 -0.62
N ASN A 11 10.86 8.63 -0.89
CA ASN A 11 11.78 9.28 -1.82
C ASN A 11 11.42 8.94 -3.27
N ASP A 12 10.91 7.75 -3.53
CA ASP A 12 10.59 7.25 -4.86
C ASP A 12 9.10 7.42 -5.20
N LEU A 13 8.78 8.12 -6.29
CA LEU A 13 7.39 8.25 -6.77
C LEU A 13 6.89 7.01 -7.54
N ASN A 14 7.73 5.99 -7.74
CA ASN A 14 7.35 4.74 -8.41
C ASN A 14 7.02 3.61 -7.43
N VAL A 15 7.03 3.87 -6.12
CA VAL A 15 6.68 2.84 -5.14
C VAL A 15 5.18 2.65 -5.09
N LYS A 16 4.75 1.41 -5.28
CA LYS A 16 3.34 1.02 -5.17
C LYS A 16 2.88 0.90 -3.72
N PHE A 17 3.82 0.71 -2.79
CA PHE A 17 3.52 0.51 -1.38
C PHE A 17 4.51 1.28 -0.50
N CYS A 18 4.08 1.72 0.67
CA CYS A 18 4.94 2.32 1.66
C CYS A 18 5.79 1.24 2.33
N GLU A 19 7.11 1.36 2.25
CA GLU A 19 8.02 0.37 2.86
C GLU A 19 7.94 0.33 4.38
N SER A 20 7.52 1.42 5.02
CA SER A 20 7.43 1.50 6.48
C SER A 20 6.14 0.91 7.05
N CYS A 21 4.98 1.21 6.44
CA CYS A 21 3.69 0.78 6.97
C CYS A 21 2.96 -0.24 6.09
N GLY A 22 3.39 -0.43 4.85
CA GLY A 22 2.81 -1.38 3.90
C GLY A 22 1.55 -0.88 3.18
N ILE A 23 1.14 0.37 3.35
CA ILE A 23 -0.04 0.91 2.66
C ILE A 23 0.23 1.12 1.17
N GLU A 24 -0.76 0.88 0.32
CA GLU A 24 -0.65 1.15 -1.11
C GLU A 24 -0.59 2.66 -1.39
N LEU A 25 0.42 3.07 -2.16
CA LEU A 25 0.69 4.42 -2.62
C LEU A 25 0.45 4.40 -4.13
N SER A 26 -0.81 4.40 -4.55
CA SER A 26 -1.18 4.31 -5.96
C SER A 26 -0.64 5.50 -6.75
N LEU A 27 0.52 5.32 -7.38
CA LEU A 27 1.11 6.22 -8.34
C LEU A 27 1.29 5.43 -9.62
N ASN A 28 0.26 5.45 -10.48
CA ASN A 28 0.46 5.39 -11.93
C ASN A 28 -0.79 5.90 -12.65
N LYS A 29 -0.56 6.88 -13.53
CA LYS A 29 -1.47 7.24 -14.62
C LYS A 29 -1.64 6.02 -15.53
N GLU A 30 -2.77 5.36 -15.46
CA GLU A 30 -3.57 4.79 -16.56
C GLU A 30 -4.91 4.39 -15.91
N PRO A 31 -6.08 4.75 -16.46
CA PRO A 31 -7.35 4.49 -15.81
C PRO A 31 -7.69 3.00 -15.97
N ILE A 32 -7.58 2.23 -14.90
CA ILE A 32 -8.33 0.99 -14.77
C ILE A 32 -9.19 1.12 -13.54
N GLN A 33 -10.44 1.51 -13.79
CA GLN A 33 -11.53 1.33 -12.85
C GLN A 33 -11.63 -0.18 -12.57
N THR A 34 -11.46 -0.56 -11.32
CA THR A 34 -12.26 -1.66 -10.77
C THR A 34 -12.75 -1.20 -9.42
N ASP A 35 -13.90 -0.55 -9.44
CA ASP A 35 -14.88 -0.69 -8.37
C ASP A 35 -15.21 -2.20 -8.33
N ASP A 36 -14.51 -2.94 -7.49
CA ASP A 36 -14.92 -4.30 -7.17
C ASP A 36 -14.86 -4.48 -5.66
N LYS A 37 -16.06 -4.54 -5.09
CA LYS A 37 -16.28 -5.03 -3.75
C LYS A 37 -15.78 -6.48 -3.73
N ASN A 38 -14.65 -6.72 -3.04
CA ASN A 38 -14.23 -7.96 -2.35
C ASN A 38 -12.95 -8.64 -2.91
N ILE A 39 -12.16 -9.21 -1.98
CA ILE A 39 -10.94 -10.02 -2.13
C ILE A 39 -9.71 -9.23 -2.65
N VAL A 40 -8.87 -8.63 -1.80
CA VAL A 40 -7.77 -9.36 -1.13
C VAL A 40 -7.64 -8.91 0.33
N LYS A 41 -8.12 -9.70 1.27
CA LYS A 41 -7.56 -9.70 2.62
C LYS A 41 -6.23 -10.44 2.53
N THR A 42 -5.11 -9.73 2.48
CA THR A 42 -3.82 -10.32 2.88
C THR A 42 -3.58 -9.95 4.34
N PRO A 43 -3.96 -10.79 5.32
CA PRO A 43 -3.30 -10.74 6.61
C PRO A 43 -1.94 -11.44 6.42
N SER A 44 -1.00 -10.78 5.75
CA SER A 44 0.37 -11.30 5.70
C SER A 44 1.16 -10.83 6.92
N ARG A 45 0.69 -11.26 8.10
CA ARG A 45 1.52 -11.51 9.29
C ARG A 45 0.95 -12.71 10.02
N ARG A 46 1.10 -13.90 9.42
CA ARG A 46 1.15 -15.13 10.22
C ARG A 46 2.48 -15.14 10.99
N LYS A 47 2.52 -14.43 12.11
CA LYS A 47 3.36 -14.80 13.24
C LYS A 47 2.49 -14.74 14.48
N ARG A 48 1.77 -15.84 14.69
CA ARG A 48 1.43 -16.25 16.05
C ARG A 48 2.76 -16.67 16.67
N CYS A 49 3.43 -15.75 17.35
CA CYS A 49 4.49 -16.07 18.27
C CYS A 49 3.85 -16.26 19.65
N CYS A 50 3.46 -17.50 19.93
CA CYS A 50 3.43 -18.10 21.27
C CYS A 50 4.10 -19.47 21.12
#